data_AF-W0BAJ4-F1
#
_entry.id   AF-W0BAJ4-F1
#
_cell.length_a   1.000
_cell.length_b   1.000
_cell.length_c   1.000
_cell.angle_alpha   90.00
_cell.angle_beta   90.00
_cell.angle_gamma   90.00
#
_symmetry.space_group_name_H-M   'P 1'
#
loop_
_entity.id
_entity.type
_entity.pdbx_description
1 polymer ?
#
loop_
_entity_poly.entity_id
_entity_poly.type
_entity_poly.pdbx_seq_one_letter_code
_entity_poly.pdbx_strand_id
1 'polypeptide(L)'
;MISEPLFLCLNYDANCLNIPLDNWEMFLEENNPDFILIESSWKVSAQGWNLQINSIGPNSLLSKLIYQCRRKNYPIVFWYTIDPIHIPLFVKTAQLCDKVYAADKKSQQQLENKLSGIPVGHLAIAVQPAIHNPYIIDTWTKKKKITPNFSFLFDGWADVIEFTEILTPQLLPLCKTGLHIVDSKFKYNTNVFNYTPELNIHIMGSMSYLEFISALKSYPILLQPDPTLSSSIARARASLEAICCGASVLTNDISYIVLNEIKLPRMALFETNKRAFSSDALKLLEDKNERSKAVHVARREIMKSHTYMHRLETICCDLHISTNWNKFPLASVILASKRPNYIEKFIETYEKQTYPNKELIITLNKNDIIAAEKINNYIKDKNNVKLLILHQENNIGTCLNTAIKEANGELWFKMDDDDFYGEHYLTDMVLAWQSTEIDVFGKPLSYVYFEEENATYQMSGSRFRNIINCQRYPCGATIAGTKK
;
A
#
# COMPACT_ATOMS: atom_id res chain seq x y z
N MET A 1 -16.62 -9.22 13.32
CA MET A 1 -17.01 -10.39 12.50
C MET A 1 -16.68 -10.10 11.05
N ILE A 2 -15.44 -10.38 10.65
CA ILE A 2 -14.89 -9.99 9.35
C ILE A 2 -14.10 -11.15 8.75
N SER A 3 -13.79 -11.11 7.46
CA SER A 3 -12.93 -12.09 6.79
C SER A 3 -11.50 -12.07 7.37
N GLU A 4 -10.79 -13.19 7.24
CA GLU A 4 -9.39 -13.30 7.68
C GLU A 4 -8.47 -12.25 7.03
N PRO A 5 -8.53 -11.97 5.71
CA PRO A 5 -7.73 -10.90 5.10
C PRO A 5 -8.00 -9.53 5.73
N LEU A 6 -9.27 -9.18 5.96
CA LEU A 6 -9.63 -7.90 6.56
C LEU A 6 -9.15 -7.83 8.02
N PHE A 7 -9.31 -8.91 8.79
CA PHE A 7 -8.82 -9.00 10.16
C PHE A 7 -7.32 -8.78 10.26
N LEU A 8 -6.53 -9.45 9.40
CA LEU A 8 -5.09 -9.27 9.34
C LEU A 8 -4.69 -7.83 9.01
N CYS A 9 -5.41 -7.19 8.08
CA CYS A 9 -5.12 -5.83 7.69
C CYS A 9 -5.45 -4.80 8.78
N LEU A 10 -6.61 -4.91 9.43
CA LEU A 10 -7.06 -3.94 10.44
C LEU A 10 -6.24 -4.00 11.73
N ASN A 11 -5.65 -5.15 12.05
CA ASN A 11 -4.87 -5.36 13.29
C ASN A 11 -3.62 -4.48 13.45
N TYR A 12 -3.16 -3.85 12.38
CA TYR A 12 -2.04 -2.90 12.45
C TYR A 12 -2.48 -1.49 12.88
N ASP A 13 -3.74 -1.13 12.63
CA ASP A 13 -4.27 0.23 12.86
C ASP A 13 -5.30 0.26 14.01
N ALA A 14 -5.80 -0.90 14.44
CA ALA A 14 -6.77 -1.07 15.51
C ALA A 14 -6.58 -2.39 16.27
N ASN A 15 -6.98 -2.43 17.54
CA ASN A 15 -7.04 -3.66 18.32
C ASN A 15 -8.27 -4.49 17.90
N CYS A 16 -8.12 -5.40 16.94
CA CYS A 16 -9.27 -6.18 16.45
C CYS A 16 -9.48 -7.45 17.28
N LEU A 17 -10.71 -7.62 17.74
CA LEU A 17 -11.12 -8.74 18.58
C LEU A 17 -12.14 -9.62 17.84
N ASN A 18 -11.87 -10.93 17.78
CA ASN A 18 -12.81 -11.90 17.22
C ASN A 18 -13.85 -12.29 18.28
N ILE A 19 -15.11 -11.95 18.03
CA ILE A 19 -16.22 -12.31 18.91
C ILE A 19 -16.43 -13.83 18.85
N PRO A 20 -16.23 -14.58 19.93
CA PRO A 20 -16.47 -16.03 19.93
C PRO A 20 -17.96 -16.33 19.74
N LEU A 21 -18.31 -17.47 19.14
CA LEU A 21 -19.72 -17.88 19.04
C LEU A 21 -20.29 -18.24 20.42
N ASP A 22 -19.47 -18.85 21.26
CA ASP A 22 -19.80 -19.23 22.62
C ASP A 22 -19.39 -18.07 23.56
N ASN A 23 -20.26 -17.71 24.51
CA ASN A 23 -19.99 -16.69 25.53
C ASN A 23 -19.69 -15.26 25.02
N TRP A 24 -20.21 -14.88 23.84
CA TRP A 24 -20.04 -13.50 23.34
C TRP A 24 -20.59 -12.43 24.29
N GLU A 25 -21.58 -12.73 25.14
CA GLU A 25 -22.10 -11.77 26.14
C GLU A 25 -21.01 -11.37 27.13
N MET A 26 -20.35 -12.36 27.76
CA MET A 26 -19.24 -12.13 28.69
C MET A 26 -18.05 -11.46 27.99
N PHE A 27 -17.74 -11.90 26.76
CA PHE A 27 -16.66 -11.33 25.96
C PHE A 27 -16.83 -9.82 25.72
N LEU A 28 -18.05 -9.38 25.38
CA LEU A 28 -18.32 -7.96 25.15
C LEU A 28 -18.14 -7.13 26.44
N GLU A 29 -18.56 -7.68 27.59
CA GLU A 29 -18.41 -7.01 28.88
C GLU A 29 -16.96 -6.87 29.33
N GLU A 30 -16.14 -7.90 29.12
CA GLU A 30 -14.72 -7.88 29.51
C GLU A 30 -13.87 -6.98 28.61
N ASN A 31 -14.17 -6.92 27.31
CA ASN A 31 -13.32 -6.24 26.33
C ASN A 31 -13.76 -4.81 26.02
N ASN A 32 -15.04 -4.46 26.24
CA ASN A 32 -15.61 -3.13 26.04
C ASN A 32 -15.19 -2.45 24.72
N PRO A 33 -15.57 -3.01 23.54
CA PRO A 33 -15.13 -2.49 22.25
C PRO A 33 -15.74 -1.13 21.90
N ASP A 34 -15.00 -0.30 21.15
CA ASP A 34 -15.50 0.99 20.67
C ASP A 34 -16.65 0.85 19.66
N PHE A 35 -16.61 -0.18 18.82
CA PHE A 35 -17.69 -0.55 17.89
C PHE A 35 -17.56 -2.01 17.41
N ILE A 36 -18.63 -2.52 16.80
CA ILE A 36 -18.69 -3.86 16.21
C ILE A 36 -18.66 -3.73 14.69
N LEU A 37 -17.66 -4.33 14.04
CA LEU A 37 -17.58 -4.39 12.57
C LEU A 37 -18.08 -5.73 12.03
N ILE A 38 -18.98 -5.69 11.05
CA ILE A 38 -19.53 -6.84 10.34
C ILE A 38 -19.24 -6.69 8.85
N GLU A 39 -18.55 -7.66 8.25
CA GLU A 39 -18.30 -7.69 6.80
C GLU A 39 -19.31 -8.62 6.10
N SER A 40 -19.70 -8.29 4.86
CA SER A 40 -20.45 -9.20 3.99
C SER A 40 -19.59 -10.38 3.51
N SER A 41 -19.23 -11.30 4.41
CA SER A 41 -18.38 -12.46 4.08
C SER A 41 -19.08 -13.79 4.35
N TRP A 42 -18.79 -14.78 3.51
CA TRP A 42 -19.22 -16.17 3.68
C TRP A 42 -18.43 -16.90 4.77
N LYS A 43 -17.14 -16.55 4.89
CA LYS A 43 -16.21 -17.11 5.86
C LYS A 43 -15.60 -15.97 6.67
N VAL A 44 -15.67 -16.06 7.98
CA VAL A 44 -15.13 -15.04 8.88
C VAL A 44 -14.03 -15.62 9.77
N SER A 45 -13.13 -14.76 10.23
CA SER A 45 -12.04 -15.09 11.16
C SER A 45 -12.57 -15.58 12.51
N ALA A 46 -13.74 -15.09 12.92
CA ALA A 46 -14.40 -15.50 14.15
C ALA A 46 -14.99 -16.91 14.00
N GLN A 47 -14.40 -17.89 14.70
CA GLN A 47 -14.84 -19.29 14.65
C GLN A 47 -16.32 -19.42 15.02
N GLY A 48 -17.03 -20.30 14.31
CA GLY A 48 -18.46 -20.59 14.53
C GLY A 48 -19.44 -19.64 13.83
N TRP A 49 -19.00 -18.46 13.37
CA TRP A 49 -19.89 -17.48 12.71
C TRP A 49 -20.05 -17.66 11.19
N ASN A 50 -19.38 -18.66 10.60
CA ASN A 50 -19.50 -18.95 9.17
C ASN A 50 -20.97 -19.16 8.75
N LEU A 51 -21.38 -18.56 7.63
CA LEU A 51 -22.75 -18.58 7.09
C LEU A 51 -23.85 -18.01 8.02
N GLN A 52 -23.50 -17.49 9.20
CA GLN A 52 -24.49 -16.87 10.10
C GLN A 52 -24.84 -15.44 9.66
N ILE A 53 -23.92 -14.76 8.97
CA ILE A 53 -24.07 -13.34 8.59
C ILE A 53 -25.19 -13.12 7.58
N ASN A 54 -25.43 -14.07 6.68
CA ASN A 54 -26.50 -14.02 5.67
C ASN A 54 -27.76 -14.82 6.10
N SER A 55 -27.77 -15.40 7.30
CA SER A 55 -28.85 -16.25 7.81
C SER A 55 -29.64 -15.54 8.92
N ILE A 56 -30.14 -14.34 8.64
CA ILE A 56 -30.90 -13.55 9.62
C ILE A 56 -32.37 -13.94 9.70
N GLY A 57 -32.78 -14.28 10.92
CA GLY A 57 -34.16 -14.49 11.34
C GLY A 57 -34.35 -14.12 12.81
N PRO A 58 -35.61 -14.06 13.32
CA PRO A 58 -35.93 -13.54 14.65
C PRO A 58 -35.15 -14.16 15.81
N ASN A 59 -34.75 -15.42 15.67
CA ASN A 59 -34.01 -16.18 16.69
C ASN A 59 -32.57 -16.52 16.29
N SER A 60 -32.05 -15.93 15.20
CA SER A 60 -30.67 -16.17 14.76
C SER A 60 -29.68 -15.67 15.81
N LEU A 61 -28.51 -16.32 15.90
CA LEU A 61 -27.45 -15.93 16.83
C LEU A 61 -26.99 -14.48 16.59
N LEU A 62 -26.93 -14.07 15.32
CA LEU A 62 -26.57 -12.72 14.95
C LEU A 62 -27.60 -11.69 15.42
N SER A 63 -28.90 -11.98 15.31
CA SER A 63 -29.94 -11.08 15.84
C SER A 63 -29.85 -10.92 17.36
N LYS A 64 -29.51 -11.98 18.10
CA LYS A 64 -29.30 -11.92 19.55
C LYS A 64 -28.07 -11.08 19.91
N LEU A 65 -26.96 -11.27 19.20
CA LEU A 65 -25.75 -10.47 19.37
C LEU A 65 -26.03 -8.97 19.13
N ILE A 66 -26.64 -8.64 17.98
CA ILE A 66 -27.00 -7.25 17.63
C ILE A 66 -27.91 -6.63 18.71
N TYR A 67 -28.90 -7.39 19.20
CA TYR A 67 -29.81 -6.91 20.24
C TYR A 67 -29.06 -6.55 21.54
N GLN A 68 -28.13 -7.39 21.99
CA GLN A 68 -27.34 -7.08 23.19
C GLN A 68 -26.35 -5.93 22.96
N CYS A 69 -25.68 -5.86 21.81
CA CYS A 69 -24.82 -4.73 21.46
C CYS A 69 -25.59 -3.41 21.57
N ARG A 70 -26.82 -3.36 21.05
CA ARG A 70 -27.70 -2.19 21.18
C ARG A 70 -28.06 -1.88 22.63
N ARG A 71 -28.37 -2.89 23.46
CA ARG A 71 -28.64 -2.67 24.89
C ARG A 71 -27.46 -2.08 25.67
N LYS A 72 -26.24 -2.36 25.21
CA LYS A 72 -24.98 -1.86 25.80
C LYS A 72 -24.45 -0.61 25.10
N ASN A 73 -25.18 -0.07 24.11
CA ASN A 73 -24.80 1.08 23.28
C ASN A 73 -23.50 0.90 22.49
N TYR A 74 -23.16 -0.33 22.07
CA TYR A 74 -22.07 -0.55 21.13
C TYR A 74 -22.55 -0.28 19.69
N PRO A 75 -21.97 0.71 18.98
CA PRO A 75 -22.31 0.96 17.58
C PRO A 75 -21.96 -0.23 16.70
N ILE A 76 -22.81 -0.53 15.73
CA ILE A 76 -22.64 -1.65 14.81
C ILE A 76 -22.48 -1.13 13.39
N VAL A 77 -21.35 -1.44 12.79
CA VAL A 77 -20.98 -1.04 11.43
C VAL A 77 -21.04 -2.25 10.51
N PHE A 78 -21.73 -2.11 9.39
CA PHE A 78 -21.76 -3.10 8.32
C PHE A 78 -20.97 -2.61 7.11
N TRP A 79 -20.00 -3.40 6.64
CA TRP A 79 -19.22 -3.11 5.44
C TRP A 79 -19.47 -4.19 4.37
N TYR A 80 -20.10 -3.77 3.27
CA TYR A 80 -20.36 -4.62 2.11
C TYR A 80 -19.16 -4.64 1.15
N THR A 81 -18.52 -5.79 0.99
CA THR A 81 -17.22 -5.98 0.32
C THR A 81 -17.20 -7.09 -0.75
N ILE A 82 -18.35 -7.65 -1.11
CA ILE A 82 -18.48 -8.69 -2.14
C ILE A 82 -19.33 -8.23 -3.32
N ASP A 83 -19.48 -9.06 -4.35
CA ASP A 83 -20.21 -8.70 -5.56
C ASP A 83 -21.67 -8.23 -5.29
N PRO A 84 -22.14 -7.15 -5.94
CA PRO A 84 -23.52 -6.66 -5.82
C PRO A 84 -24.61 -7.72 -6.01
N ILE A 85 -24.36 -8.78 -6.80
CA ILE A 85 -25.35 -9.86 -7.02
C ILE A 85 -25.79 -10.52 -5.71
N HIS A 86 -24.95 -10.48 -4.67
CA HIS A 86 -25.24 -11.07 -3.37
C HIS A 86 -25.98 -10.14 -2.40
N ILE A 87 -26.24 -8.88 -2.77
CA ILE A 87 -26.92 -7.90 -1.91
C ILE A 87 -28.22 -8.46 -1.28
N PRO A 88 -29.10 -9.16 -2.02
CA PRO A 88 -30.34 -9.72 -1.44
C PRO A 88 -30.12 -10.61 -0.21
N LEU A 89 -28.94 -11.23 -0.09
CA LEU A 89 -28.59 -12.12 1.03
C LEU A 89 -28.15 -11.36 2.29
N PHE A 90 -27.72 -10.10 2.15
CA PHE A 90 -27.14 -9.31 3.25
C PHE A 90 -27.96 -8.07 3.63
N VAL A 91 -28.98 -7.70 2.85
CA VAL A 91 -29.82 -6.51 3.12
C VAL A 91 -30.43 -6.54 4.52
N LYS A 92 -30.93 -7.71 4.97
CA LYS A 92 -31.49 -7.85 6.32
C LYS A 92 -30.46 -7.56 7.40
N THR A 93 -29.21 -7.95 7.19
CA THR A 93 -28.09 -7.70 8.11
C THR A 93 -27.72 -6.24 8.16
N ALA A 94 -27.56 -5.63 6.98
CA ALA A 94 -27.29 -4.21 6.87
C ALA A 94 -28.38 -3.35 7.54
N GLN A 95 -29.67 -3.72 7.40
CA GLN A 95 -30.81 -3.01 8.01
C GLN A 95 -30.80 -3.02 9.54
N LEU A 96 -30.11 -3.97 10.17
CA LEU A 96 -29.98 -4.06 11.63
C LEU A 96 -28.75 -3.32 12.18
N CYS A 97 -27.89 -2.78 11.32
CA CYS A 97 -26.69 -2.07 11.74
C CYS A 97 -26.94 -0.55 11.80
N ASP A 98 -26.11 0.18 12.55
CA ASP A 98 -26.26 1.62 12.77
C ASP A 98 -25.62 2.44 11.65
N LYS A 99 -24.53 1.91 11.07
CA LYS A 99 -23.86 2.48 9.89
C LYS A 99 -23.65 1.39 8.85
N VAL A 100 -23.85 1.75 7.58
CA VAL A 100 -23.66 0.83 6.45
C VAL A 100 -22.74 1.48 5.44
N TYR A 101 -21.73 0.73 5.00
CA TYR A 101 -20.80 1.13 3.96
C TYR A 101 -20.75 0.10 2.84
N ALA A 102 -20.40 0.56 1.64
CA ALA A 102 -20.18 -0.30 0.48
C ALA A 102 -18.78 -0.05 -0.14
N ALA A 103 -18.14 -1.14 -0.59
CA ALA A 103 -16.79 -1.12 -1.16
C ALA A 103 -16.71 -0.55 -2.58
N ASP A 104 -17.84 -0.44 -3.29
CA ASP A 104 -17.92 0.25 -4.58
C ASP A 104 -19.23 1.05 -4.71
N LYS A 105 -19.25 1.99 -5.66
CA LYS A 105 -20.40 2.85 -5.93
C LYS A 105 -21.64 2.10 -6.40
N LYS A 106 -21.46 0.99 -7.12
CA LYS A 106 -22.57 0.17 -7.62
C LYS A 106 -23.31 -0.50 -6.47
N SER A 107 -22.58 -1.08 -5.52
CA SER A 107 -23.12 -1.68 -4.31
C SER A 107 -23.72 -0.63 -3.39
N GLN A 108 -23.09 0.55 -3.27
CA GLN A 108 -23.64 1.69 -2.52
C GLN A 108 -25.05 2.01 -3.02
N GLN A 109 -25.21 2.31 -4.31
CA GLN A 109 -26.49 2.69 -4.89
C GLN A 109 -27.55 1.59 -4.76
N GLN A 110 -27.17 0.32 -4.95
CA GLN A 110 -28.10 -0.80 -4.81
C GLN A 110 -28.56 -1.03 -3.36
N LEU A 111 -27.67 -0.81 -2.37
CA LEU A 111 -28.03 -0.89 -0.96
C LEU A 111 -28.89 0.30 -0.53
N GLU A 112 -28.60 1.53 -0.96
CA GLU A 112 -29.42 2.72 -0.68
C GLU A 112 -30.87 2.53 -1.15
N ASN A 113 -31.07 1.93 -2.32
CA ASN A 113 -32.40 1.65 -2.87
C ASN A 113 -33.17 0.57 -2.09
N LYS A 114 -32.50 -0.25 -1.29
CA LYS A 114 -33.09 -1.39 -0.58
C LYS A 114 -33.21 -1.17 0.92
N LEU A 115 -32.38 -0.31 1.50
CA LEU A 115 -32.38 0.01 2.92
C LEU A 115 -33.34 1.15 3.22
N SER A 116 -34.05 1.03 4.33
CA SER A 116 -34.99 2.06 4.80
C SER A 116 -34.34 2.86 5.92
N GLY A 117 -34.20 4.18 5.73
CA GLY A 117 -33.79 5.13 6.78
C GLY A 117 -32.31 5.07 7.19
N ILE A 118 -31.47 4.33 6.46
CA ILE A 118 -30.02 4.23 6.74
C ILE A 118 -29.27 4.68 5.49
N PRO A 119 -28.55 5.82 5.51
CA PRO A 119 -27.68 6.21 4.41
C PRO A 119 -26.52 5.21 4.28
N VAL A 120 -26.10 4.94 3.04
CA VAL A 120 -24.97 4.04 2.78
C VAL A 120 -23.75 4.86 2.39
N GLY A 121 -22.70 4.79 3.20
CA GLY A 121 -21.43 5.44 2.88
C GLY A 121 -20.65 4.65 1.82
N HIS A 122 -19.78 5.35 1.08
CA HIS A 122 -18.79 4.69 0.23
C HIS A 122 -17.49 4.50 1.01
N LEU A 123 -17.08 3.25 1.21
CA LEU A 123 -15.85 2.88 1.89
C LEU A 123 -15.06 1.93 0.98
N ALA A 124 -14.34 2.52 0.03
CA ALA A 124 -13.61 1.80 -1.00
C ALA A 124 -12.65 0.76 -0.42
N ILE A 125 -12.26 -0.22 -1.24
CA ILE A 125 -11.16 -1.13 -0.90
C ILE A 125 -9.89 -0.37 -0.50
N ALA A 126 -9.06 -1.02 0.31
CA ALA A 126 -7.88 -0.42 0.90
C ALA A 126 -6.74 -1.43 1.03
N VAL A 127 -5.53 -0.91 1.27
CA VAL A 127 -4.33 -1.69 1.55
C VAL A 127 -3.84 -1.43 2.97
N GLN A 128 -3.10 -2.40 3.51
CA GLN A 128 -2.37 -2.25 4.76
C GLN A 128 -0.86 -2.10 4.47
N PRO A 129 -0.26 -0.89 4.62
CA PRO A 129 1.16 -0.64 4.39
C PRO A 129 2.13 -1.66 5.00
N ALA A 130 1.85 -2.16 6.20
CA ALA A 130 2.74 -3.08 6.92
C ALA A 130 2.90 -4.45 6.23
N ILE A 131 1.93 -4.89 5.43
CA ILE A 131 1.99 -6.17 4.69
C ILE A 131 2.05 -5.96 3.17
N HIS A 132 1.39 -4.94 2.65
CA HIS A 132 1.35 -4.57 1.23
C HIS A 132 2.47 -3.59 0.90
N ASN A 133 3.68 -4.12 0.80
CA ASN A 133 4.90 -3.35 0.54
C ASN A 133 5.88 -4.17 -0.29
N PRO A 134 6.84 -3.54 -0.99
CA PRO A 134 7.78 -4.24 -1.86
C PRO A 134 8.93 -4.94 -1.11
N TYR A 135 8.92 -4.95 0.22
CA TYR A 135 10.03 -5.53 0.99
C TYR A 135 9.90 -7.04 1.08
N ILE A 136 10.84 -7.73 0.44
CA ILE A 136 10.98 -9.18 0.52
C ILE A 136 11.80 -9.50 1.77
N ILE A 137 11.11 -9.90 2.84
CA ILE A 137 11.73 -10.46 4.04
C ILE A 137 11.94 -11.95 3.78
N ASP A 138 12.80 -12.29 2.82
CA ASP A 138 13.07 -13.69 2.54
C ASP A 138 14.55 -14.06 2.64
N THR A 139 14.78 -15.03 3.53
CA THR A 139 16.05 -15.71 3.75
C THR A 139 16.18 -16.95 2.85
N TRP A 140 15.08 -17.43 2.24
CA TRP A 140 15.05 -18.64 1.40
C TRP A 140 15.68 -18.45 0.02
N THR A 141 15.36 -17.38 -0.70
CA THR A 141 15.96 -17.07 -2.02
C THR A 141 17.50 -16.94 -1.96
N LYS A 142 18.07 -16.58 -0.81
CA LYS A 142 19.54 -16.58 -0.60
C LYS A 142 20.14 -17.98 -0.42
N LYS A 143 19.37 -18.98 0.05
CA LYS A 143 19.87 -20.31 0.43
C LYS A 143 19.91 -21.33 -0.70
N LYS A 144 19.12 -21.18 -1.76
CA LYS A 144 19.17 -22.05 -2.95
C LYS A 144 19.49 -21.18 -4.16
N LYS A 145 20.66 -21.38 -4.79
CA LYS A 145 21.11 -20.72 -6.04
C LYS A 145 20.23 -21.07 -7.27
N ILE A 146 18.92 -21.22 -7.07
CA ILE A 146 17.92 -21.37 -8.12
C ILE A 146 17.10 -20.10 -7.99
N THR A 147 17.24 -19.18 -8.94
CA THR A 147 16.29 -18.09 -9.12
C THR A 147 15.23 -18.61 -10.09
N PRO A 148 14.04 -19.01 -9.62
CA PRO A 148 12.94 -19.28 -10.53
C PRO A 148 12.69 -18.02 -11.37
N ASN A 149 12.37 -18.19 -12.65
CA ASN A 149 12.05 -17.09 -13.53
C ASN A 149 10.66 -16.53 -13.15
N PHE A 150 10.60 -15.61 -12.19
CA PHE A 150 9.36 -15.02 -11.70
C PHE A 150 9.02 -13.76 -12.52
N SER A 151 8.21 -13.92 -13.58
CA SER A 151 7.81 -12.80 -14.44
C SER A 151 6.35 -12.46 -14.32
N PHE A 152 5.48 -13.47 -14.35
CA PHE A 152 4.03 -13.29 -14.36
C PHE A 152 3.36 -14.18 -13.31
N LEU A 153 2.50 -13.57 -12.50
CA LEU A 153 1.61 -14.28 -11.59
C LEU A 153 0.19 -14.19 -12.11
N PHE A 154 -0.54 -15.30 -12.10
CA PHE A 154 -1.98 -15.31 -12.32
C PHE A 154 -2.68 -16.04 -11.17
N ASP A 155 -3.60 -15.35 -10.49
CA ASP A 155 -4.44 -15.91 -9.41
C ASP A 155 -5.82 -16.28 -9.95
N GLY A 156 -5.94 -17.49 -10.49
CA GLY A 156 -7.14 -17.91 -11.21
C GLY A 156 -7.00 -19.30 -11.81
N TRP A 157 -6.51 -20.27 -11.06
CA TRP A 157 -6.49 -21.65 -11.54
C TRP A 157 -7.91 -22.16 -11.87
N ALA A 158 -8.88 -21.86 -11.00
CA ALA A 158 -10.30 -22.10 -11.27
C ALA A 158 -10.77 -21.49 -12.60
N ASP A 159 -10.31 -20.27 -12.89
CA ASP A 159 -10.65 -19.56 -14.12
C ASP A 159 -10.10 -20.29 -15.35
N VAL A 160 -8.87 -20.82 -15.28
CA VAL A 160 -8.29 -21.62 -16.38
C VAL A 160 -9.14 -22.84 -16.67
N ILE A 161 -9.66 -23.52 -15.64
CA ILE A 161 -10.50 -24.71 -15.79
C ILE A 161 -11.84 -24.34 -16.43
N GLU A 162 -12.51 -23.31 -15.91
CA GLU A 162 -13.83 -22.91 -16.40
C GLU A 162 -13.77 -22.33 -17.82
N PHE A 163 -12.70 -21.59 -18.14
CA PHE A 163 -12.59 -20.79 -19.36
C PHE A 163 -11.38 -21.16 -20.22
N THR A 164 -11.05 -22.46 -20.27
CA THR A 164 -9.84 -22.98 -20.92
C THR A 164 -9.65 -22.45 -22.34
N GLU A 165 -10.68 -22.49 -23.18
CA GLU A 165 -10.60 -22.09 -24.60
C GLU A 165 -10.27 -20.60 -24.78
N ILE A 166 -10.66 -19.74 -23.82
CA ILE A 166 -10.50 -18.29 -23.91
C ILE A 166 -9.22 -17.82 -23.21
N LEU A 167 -8.85 -18.44 -22.08
CA LEU A 167 -7.67 -18.05 -21.30
C LEU A 167 -6.37 -18.68 -21.81
N THR A 168 -6.42 -19.91 -22.33
CA THR A 168 -5.21 -20.59 -22.81
C THR A 168 -4.46 -19.78 -23.89
N PRO A 169 -5.11 -19.20 -24.92
CA PRO A 169 -4.41 -18.37 -25.91
C PRO A 169 -3.75 -17.11 -25.32
N GLN A 170 -4.26 -16.60 -24.20
CA GLN A 170 -3.74 -15.41 -23.52
C GLN A 170 -2.54 -15.76 -22.63
N LEU A 171 -2.55 -16.94 -22.00
CA LEU A 171 -1.56 -17.34 -20.98
C LEU A 171 -0.44 -18.21 -21.53
N LEU A 172 -0.74 -19.15 -22.43
CA LEU A 172 0.23 -20.13 -22.95
C LEU A 172 1.50 -19.50 -23.54
N PRO A 173 1.45 -18.35 -24.27
CA PRO A 173 2.68 -17.72 -24.76
C PRO A 173 3.63 -17.22 -23.65
N LEU A 174 3.11 -16.98 -22.44
CA LEU A 174 3.87 -16.45 -21.31
C LEU A 174 4.60 -17.55 -20.50
N CYS A 175 4.21 -18.81 -20.68
CA CYS A 175 4.80 -19.98 -20.02
C CYS A 175 6.32 -20.03 -20.14
N LYS A 176 6.85 -19.76 -21.33
CA LYS A 176 8.30 -19.77 -21.61
C LYS A 176 9.06 -18.64 -20.91
N THR A 177 8.34 -17.63 -20.44
CA THR A 177 8.90 -16.41 -19.86
C THR A 177 8.67 -16.35 -18.34
N GLY A 178 8.22 -17.44 -17.71
CA GLY A 178 8.08 -17.49 -16.25
C GLY A 178 6.70 -17.10 -15.73
N LEU A 179 5.66 -17.63 -16.38
CA LEU A 179 4.29 -17.61 -15.86
C LEU A 179 4.13 -18.67 -14.77
N HIS A 180 3.55 -18.27 -13.65
CA HIS A 180 3.04 -19.16 -12.61
C HIS A 180 1.56 -18.88 -12.33
N ILE A 181 0.78 -19.95 -12.20
CA ILE A 181 -0.66 -19.92 -11.96
C ILE A 181 -0.93 -20.46 -10.56
N VAL A 182 -1.68 -19.72 -9.76
CA VAL A 182 -2.03 -20.04 -8.37
C VAL A 182 -3.53 -19.92 -8.16
N ASP A 183 -4.00 -20.38 -7.00
CA ASP A 183 -5.36 -20.10 -6.55
C ASP A 183 -5.40 -19.71 -5.06
N SER A 184 -5.67 -18.45 -4.78
CA SER A 184 -5.83 -17.92 -3.43
C SER A 184 -7.24 -18.08 -2.87
N LYS A 185 -8.20 -18.49 -3.71
CA LYS A 185 -9.66 -18.45 -3.43
C LYS A 185 -10.22 -19.84 -3.13
N PHE A 186 -9.78 -20.83 -3.88
CA PHE A 186 -10.28 -22.19 -3.86
C PHE A 186 -9.17 -23.19 -3.52
N LYS A 187 -9.51 -24.16 -2.67
CA LYS A 187 -8.66 -25.33 -2.38
C LYS A 187 -9.18 -26.51 -3.18
N TYR A 188 -8.37 -27.00 -4.13
CA TYR A 188 -8.73 -28.16 -4.94
C TYR A 188 -7.88 -29.38 -4.58
N ASN A 189 -8.42 -30.57 -4.88
CA ASN A 189 -7.72 -31.84 -4.72
C ASN A 189 -7.13 -32.27 -6.08
N THR A 190 -5.94 -32.88 -6.10
CA THR A 190 -5.12 -33.21 -7.31
C THR A 190 -5.81 -34.07 -8.38
N ASN A 191 -7.00 -34.62 -8.11
CA ASN A 191 -7.67 -35.59 -8.97
C ASN A 191 -8.71 -34.98 -9.94
N VAL A 192 -8.81 -33.65 -10.05
CA VAL A 192 -9.83 -32.97 -10.87
C VAL A 192 -9.30 -32.60 -12.28
N PHE A 193 -8.05 -32.94 -12.64
CA PHE A 193 -7.28 -32.19 -13.63
C PHE A 193 -6.89 -32.96 -14.90
N ASN A 194 -7.69 -32.89 -15.97
CA ASN A 194 -7.36 -33.55 -17.24
C ASN A 194 -7.43 -32.67 -18.50
N TYR A 195 -7.42 -31.33 -18.40
CA TYR A 195 -7.91 -30.51 -19.53
C TYR A 195 -6.96 -29.42 -20.10
N THR A 196 -5.69 -29.30 -19.66
CA THR A 196 -4.66 -28.53 -20.42
C THR A 196 -3.23 -28.91 -20.01
N PRO A 197 -2.63 -29.96 -20.60
CA PRO A 197 -1.26 -30.42 -20.26
C PRO A 197 -0.20 -29.31 -20.32
N GLU A 198 -0.37 -28.35 -21.22
CA GLU A 198 0.61 -27.29 -21.49
C GLU A 198 0.69 -26.22 -20.39
N LEU A 199 -0.42 -25.95 -19.69
CA LEU A 199 -0.45 -25.02 -18.55
C LEU A 199 -0.17 -25.74 -17.22
N ASN A 200 -0.36 -27.06 -17.17
CA ASN A 200 -0.31 -27.83 -15.92
C ASN A 200 1.02 -27.71 -15.18
N ILE A 201 2.15 -27.69 -15.90
CA ILE A 201 3.47 -27.56 -15.29
C ILE A 201 3.74 -26.16 -14.69
N HIS A 202 2.88 -25.18 -15.00
CA HIS A 202 2.95 -23.81 -14.49
C HIS A 202 1.99 -23.55 -13.33
N ILE A 203 1.13 -24.51 -12.99
CA ILE A 203 0.20 -24.43 -11.86
C ILE A 203 0.96 -24.80 -10.58
N MET A 204 1.03 -23.85 -9.65
CA MET A 204 1.72 -24.00 -8.36
C MET A 204 0.78 -24.44 -7.23
N GLY A 205 -0.52 -24.56 -7.52
CA GLY A 205 -1.55 -24.97 -6.56
C GLY A 205 -2.18 -23.80 -5.80
N SER A 206 -2.82 -24.13 -4.68
CA SER A 206 -3.53 -23.15 -3.85
C SER A 206 -2.60 -22.45 -2.85
N MET A 207 -2.88 -21.19 -2.55
CA MET A 207 -2.12 -20.38 -1.59
C MET A 207 -3.03 -19.78 -0.52
N SER A 208 -2.52 -19.60 0.70
CA SER A 208 -3.12 -18.72 1.70
C SER A 208 -2.99 -17.26 1.29
N TYR A 209 -3.74 -16.37 1.94
CA TYR A 209 -3.68 -14.93 1.67
C TYR A 209 -2.27 -14.36 1.86
N LEU A 210 -1.58 -14.70 2.96
CA LEU A 210 -0.22 -14.20 3.21
C LEU A 210 0.81 -14.76 2.22
N GLU A 211 0.66 -16.01 1.78
CA GLU A 211 1.50 -16.58 0.71
C GLU A 211 1.27 -15.86 -0.62
N PHE A 212 0.03 -15.50 -0.95
CA PHE A 212 -0.29 -14.71 -2.12
C PHE A 212 0.32 -13.31 -2.06
N ILE A 213 0.24 -12.60 -0.92
CA ILE A 213 0.91 -11.31 -0.73
C ILE A 213 2.44 -11.46 -0.88
N SER A 214 3.04 -12.52 -0.31
CA SER A 214 4.47 -12.79 -0.49
C SER A 214 4.83 -13.07 -1.96
N ALA A 215 3.96 -13.75 -2.70
CA ALA A 215 4.12 -13.94 -4.13
C ALA A 215 4.12 -12.59 -4.85
N LEU A 216 3.14 -11.70 -4.61
CA LEU A 216 3.04 -10.39 -5.25
C LEU A 216 4.32 -9.54 -5.14
N LYS A 217 5.09 -9.68 -4.05
CA LYS A 217 6.39 -8.98 -3.88
C LYS A 217 7.49 -9.49 -4.81
N SER A 218 7.34 -10.71 -5.34
CA SER A 218 8.35 -11.42 -6.13
C SER A 218 8.09 -11.37 -7.64
N TYR A 219 6.86 -11.13 -8.08
CA TYR A 219 6.53 -11.05 -9.51
C TYR A 219 6.40 -9.60 -9.98
N PRO A 220 7.06 -9.21 -11.07
CA PRO A 220 6.93 -7.87 -11.63
C PRO A 220 5.52 -7.54 -12.15
N ILE A 221 4.74 -8.55 -12.55
CA ILE A 221 3.43 -8.37 -13.19
C ILE A 221 2.42 -9.38 -12.64
N LEU A 222 1.28 -8.86 -12.15
CA LEU A 222 0.06 -9.62 -11.91
C LEU A 222 -0.81 -9.57 -13.18
N LEU A 223 -1.28 -10.73 -13.63
CA LEU A 223 -2.20 -10.88 -14.74
C LEU A 223 -3.64 -10.97 -14.22
N GLN A 224 -4.55 -10.22 -14.83
CA GLN A 224 -6.00 -10.31 -14.61
C GLN A 224 -6.76 -10.35 -15.94
N PRO A 225 -6.62 -11.45 -16.71
CA PRO A 225 -7.34 -11.63 -17.96
C PRO A 225 -8.84 -11.83 -17.71
N ASP A 226 -9.63 -11.70 -18.77
CA ASP A 226 -11.05 -12.03 -18.79
C ASP A 226 -11.34 -13.18 -19.78
N PRO A 227 -12.32 -14.06 -19.49
CA PRO A 227 -13.25 -14.00 -18.35
C PRO A 227 -12.64 -14.48 -17.03
N THR A 228 -13.30 -14.14 -15.91
CA THR A 228 -12.94 -14.58 -14.56
C THR A 228 -14.19 -14.78 -13.69
N LEU A 229 -14.11 -15.69 -12.74
CA LEU A 229 -15.02 -15.93 -11.63
C LEU A 229 -14.86 -14.90 -10.50
N SER A 230 -13.80 -14.07 -10.56
CA SER A 230 -13.52 -13.05 -9.56
C SER A 230 -14.42 -11.84 -9.74
N SER A 231 -15.07 -11.39 -8.67
CA SER A 231 -15.85 -10.14 -8.67
C SER A 231 -15.00 -8.91 -8.98
N SER A 232 -15.65 -7.82 -9.39
CA SER A 232 -15.01 -6.50 -9.59
C SER A 232 -14.25 -6.03 -8.33
N ILE A 233 -14.84 -6.21 -7.14
CA ILE A 233 -14.23 -5.80 -5.87
C ILE A 233 -12.99 -6.64 -5.54
N ALA A 234 -13.03 -7.96 -5.80
CA ALA A 234 -11.88 -8.84 -5.57
C ALA A 234 -10.71 -8.51 -6.52
N ARG A 235 -11.00 -8.26 -7.80
CA ARG A 235 -10.01 -7.81 -8.79
C ARG A 235 -9.41 -6.47 -8.40
N ALA A 236 -10.25 -5.52 -7.99
CA ALA A 236 -9.82 -4.20 -7.54
C ALA A 236 -8.86 -4.32 -6.35
N ARG A 237 -9.19 -5.17 -5.37
CA ARG A 237 -8.35 -5.41 -4.18
C ARG A 237 -6.99 -5.96 -4.59
N ALA A 238 -6.97 -7.06 -5.34
CA ALA A 238 -5.73 -7.68 -5.79
C ALA A 238 -4.85 -6.71 -6.61
N SER A 239 -5.45 -5.81 -7.38
CA SER A 239 -4.71 -4.80 -8.14
C SER A 239 -4.04 -3.75 -7.24
N LEU A 240 -4.73 -3.24 -6.22
CA LEU A 240 -4.10 -2.30 -5.26
C LEU A 240 -3.01 -2.98 -4.43
N GLU A 241 -3.27 -4.21 -3.97
CA GLU A 241 -2.32 -5.02 -3.21
C GLU A 241 -1.05 -5.30 -4.04
N ALA A 242 -1.20 -5.69 -5.31
CA ALA A 242 -0.09 -5.95 -6.23
C ALA A 242 0.78 -4.70 -6.46
N ILE A 243 0.15 -3.57 -6.77
CA ILE A 243 0.84 -2.29 -6.98
C ILE A 243 1.61 -1.87 -5.73
N CYS A 244 1.00 -2.01 -4.55
CA CYS A 244 1.68 -1.69 -3.31
C CYS A 244 2.82 -2.65 -2.97
N CYS A 245 2.75 -3.89 -3.44
CA CYS A 245 3.83 -4.88 -3.37
C CYS A 245 4.91 -4.70 -4.45
N GLY A 246 4.77 -3.73 -5.36
CA GLY A 246 5.78 -3.42 -6.38
C GLY A 246 5.52 -4.06 -7.75
N ALA A 247 4.38 -4.72 -7.95
CA ALA A 247 4.00 -5.33 -9.22
C ALA A 247 3.08 -4.42 -10.04
N SER A 248 3.25 -4.42 -11.36
CA SER A 248 2.22 -3.86 -12.25
C SER A 248 1.08 -4.85 -12.45
N VAL A 249 -0.08 -4.34 -12.84
CA VAL A 249 -1.25 -5.14 -13.18
C VAL A 249 -1.53 -5.02 -14.67
N LEU A 250 -1.68 -6.15 -15.35
CA LEU A 250 -2.17 -6.22 -16.72
C LEU A 250 -3.58 -6.80 -16.73
N THR A 251 -4.53 -6.11 -17.34
CA THR A 251 -5.94 -6.54 -17.32
C THR A 251 -6.66 -6.32 -18.66
N ASN A 252 -7.76 -7.05 -18.87
CA ASN A 252 -8.65 -6.82 -20.02
C ASN A 252 -9.75 -5.79 -19.80
N ASP A 253 -10.01 -5.41 -18.55
CA ASP A 253 -11.09 -4.52 -18.18
C ASP A 253 -10.65 -3.68 -16.98
N ILE A 254 -10.47 -2.37 -17.13
CA ILE A 254 -10.10 -1.50 -16.01
C ILE A 254 -11.32 -0.97 -15.22
N SER A 255 -12.55 -1.25 -15.66
CA SER A 255 -13.76 -0.65 -15.12
C SER A 255 -13.92 -0.89 -13.62
N TYR A 256 -13.45 -2.02 -13.10
CA TYR A 256 -13.50 -2.35 -11.67
C TYR A 256 -12.65 -1.42 -10.78
N ILE A 257 -11.60 -0.79 -11.30
CA ILE A 257 -10.82 0.25 -10.58
C ILE A 257 -11.47 1.62 -10.73
N VAL A 258 -12.01 1.93 -11.92
CA VAL A 258 -12.69 3.21 -12.16
C VAL A 258 -13.83 3.42 -11.17
N LEU A 259 -14.52 2.34 -10.74
CA LEU A 259 -15.56 2.37 -9.71
C LEU A 259 -15.09 2.84 -8.33
N ASN A 260 -13.77 2.88 -8.09
CA ASN A 260 -13.16 3.33 -6.84
C ASN A 260 -12.58 4.77 -6.93
N GLU A 261 -12.78 5.45 -8.06
CA GLU A 261 -12.29 6.83 -8.31
C GLU A 261 -10.76 7.01 -8.20
N ILE A 262 -10.00 5.92 -8.33
CA ILE A 262 -8.54 5.91 -8.21
C ILE A 262 -7.92 6.12 -9.58
N LYS A 263 -7.17 7.22 -9.75
CA LYS A 263 -6.40 7.49 -10.97
C LYS A 263 -4.98 6.99 -10.82
N LEU A 264 -4.64 5.93 -11.55
CA LEU A 264 -3.31 5.32 -11.50
C LEU A 264 -2.56 5.50 -12.84
N PRO A 265 -1.23 5.65 -12.83
CA PRO A 265 -0.41 5.64 -14.04
C PRO A 265 -0.64 4.38 -14.89
N ARG A 266 -0.74 4.55 -16.21
CA ARG A 266 -1.02 3.46 -17.18
C ARG A 266 -0.09 2.24 -17.05
N MET A 267 1.17 2.42 -16.70
CA MET A 267 2.11 1.30 -16.58
C MET A 267 2.07 0.58 -15.22
N ALA A 268 1.40 1.16 -14.21
CA ALA A 268 1.09 0.45 -12.97
C ALA A 268 -0.17 -0.40 -13.13
N LEU A 269 -1.15 0.10 -13.87
CA LEU A 269 -2.39 -0.60 -14.20
C LEU A 269 -2.66 -0.45 -15.70
N PHE A 270 -2.35 -1.49 -16.45
CA PHE A 270 -2.37 -1.50 -17.91
C PHE A 270 -3.56 -2.29 -18.43
N GLU A 271 -4.46 -1.62 -19.15
CA GLU A 271 -5.56 -2.25 -19.88
C GLU A 271 -5.13 -2.65 -21.30
N THR A 272 -5.45 -3.88 -21.70
CA THR A 272 -5.22 -4.40 -23.06
C THR A 272 -6.38 -5.27 -23.52
N ASN A 273 -6.51 -5.51 -24.83
CA ASN A 273 -7.52 -6.43 -25.34
C ASN A 273 -7.04 -7.90 -25.30
N LYS A 274 -7.99 -8.84 -25.35
CA LYS A 274 -7.72 -10.29 -25.28
C LYS A 274 -6.73 -10.79 -26.34
N ARG A 275 -6.72 -10.19 -27.54
CA ARG A 275 -5.82 -10.63 -28.63
C ARG A 275 -4.37 -10.19 -28.40
N ALA A 276 -4.18 -9.03 -27.78
CA ALA A 276 -2.86 -8.47 -27.52
C ALA A 276 -2.29 -8.84 -26.14
N PHE A 277 -3.08 -9.50 -25.28
CA PHE A 277 -2.76 -9.73 -23.87
C PHE A 277 -1.35 -10.25 -23.62
N SER A 278 -0.97 -11.38 -24.25
CA SER A 278 0.36 -11.95 -24.08
C SER A 278 1.47 -11.06 -24.64
N SER A 279 1.26 -10.43 -25.80
CA SER A 279 2.26 -9.55 -26.41
C SER A 279 2.49 -8.28 -25.59
N ASP A 280 1.44 -7.71 -25.00
CA ASP A 280 1.56 -6.52 -24.16
C ASP A 280 2.11 -6.87 -22.77
N ALA A 281 1.83 -8.07 -22.24
CA ALA A 281 2.49 -8.58 -21.04
C ALA A 281 4.01 -8.64 -21.21
N LEU A 282 4.49 -9.14 -22.35
CA LEU A 282 5.92 -9.22 -22.65
C LEU A 282 6.56 -7.84 -22.80
N LYS A 283 5.92 -6.90 -23.51
CA LYS A 283 6.40 -5.50 -23.59
C LYS A 283 6.44 -4.84 -22.21
N LEU A 284 5.39 -5.03 -21.42
CA LEU A 284 5.33 -4.49 -20.06
C LEU A 284 6.46 -5.05 -19.18
N LEU A 285 6.89 -6.31 -19.41
CA LEU A 285 8.02 -6.92 -18.72
C LEU A 285 9.37 -6.31 -19.12
N GLU A 286 9.54 -5.97 -20.40
CA GLU A 286 10.77 -5.36 -20.95
C GLU A 286 11.01 -3.94 -20.40
N ASP A 287 9.96 -3.12 -20.25
CA ASP A 287 10.05 -1.72 -19.82
C ASP A 287 10.25 -1.54 -18.30
N LYS A 288 11.26 -2.21 -17.72
CA LYS A 288 11.49 -2.27 -16.26
C LYS A 288 11.50 -0.90 -15.58
N ASN A 289 12.20 0.09 -16.12
CA ASN A 289 12.38 1.40 -15.47
C ASN A 289 11.07 2.20 -15.45
N GLU A 290 10.38 2.29 -16.58
CA GLU A 290 9.10 2.99 -16.66
C GLU A 290 8.01 2.26 -15.87
N ARG A 291 8.02 0.93 -15.87
CA ARG A 291 7.16 0.10 -15.00
C ARG A 291 7.38 0.44 -13.53
N SER A 292 8.63 0.39 -13.07
CA SER A 292 8.99 0.65 -11.66
C SER A 292 8.61 2.08 -11.23
N LYS A 293 8.83 3.06 -12.11
CA LYS A 293 8.45 4.47 -11.88
C LYS A 293 6.94 4.63 -11.77
N ALA A 294 6.18 4.03 -12.69
CA ALA A 294 4.73 4.08 -12.67
C ALA A 294 4.14 3.42 -11.42
N VAL A 295 4.66 2.26 -11.04
CA VAL A 295 4.27 1.56 -9.80
C VAL A 295 4.62 2.40 -8.56
N HIS A 296 5.78 3.05 -8.52
CA HIS A 296 6.15 3.94 -7.40
C HIS A 296 5.19 5.12 -7.25
N VAL A 297 4.83 5.77 -8.36
CA VAL A 297 3.84 6.86 -8.36
C VAL A 297 2.47 6.33 -7.94
N ALA A 298 2.02 5.20 -8.48
CA ALA A 298 0.76 4.57 -8.12
C ALA A 298 0.70 4.23 -6.62
N ARG A 299 1.76 3.61 -6.08
CA ARG A 299 1.88 3.28 -4.66
C ARG A 299 1.78 4.53 -3.78
N ARG A 300 2.43 5.64 -4.15
CA ARG A 300 2.32 6.90 -3.39
C ARG A 300 0.87 7.37 -3.30
N GLU A 301 0.14 7.37 -4.42
CA GLU A 301 -1.25 7.81 -4.43
C GLU A 301 -2.17 6.87 -3.63
N ILE A 302 -1.96 5.56 -3.72
CA ILE A 302 -2.70 4.57 -2.93
C ILE A 302 -2.42 4.76 -1.43
N MET A 303 -1.15 4.88 -1.02
CA MET A 303 -0.78 4.99 0.40
C MET A 303 -1.27 6.29 1.05
N LYS A 304 -1.45 7.36 0.27
CA LYS A 304 -1.95 8.65 0.77
C LYS A 304 -3.45 8.69 1.04
N SER A 305 -4.23 7.78 0.47
CA SER A 305 -5.70 7.92 0.44
C SER A 305 -6.49 6.60 0.56
N HIS A 306 -5.84 5.45 0.37
CA HIS A 306 -6.48 4.14 0.25
C HIS A 306 -5.87 3.10 1.20
N THR A 307 -5.54 3.49 2.42
CA THR A 307 -5.13 2.56 3.48
C THR A 307 -6.28 2.23 4.42
N TYR A 308 -6.18 1.11 5.16
CA TYR A 308 -7.19 0.74 6.14
C TYR A 308 -7.31 1.74 7.30
N MET A 309 -6.21 2.37 7.75
CA MET A 309 -6.25 3.55 8.63
C MET A 309 -7.23 4.63 8.13
N HIS A 310 -7.21 4.97 6.83
CA HIS A 310 -8.16 5.96 6.28
C HIS A 310 -9.62 5.49 6.39
N ARG A 311 -9.86 4.19 6.24
CA ARG A 311 -11.22 3.62 6.36
C ARG A 311 -11.71 3.63 7.80
N LEU A 312 -10.84 3.26 8.73
CA LEU A 312 -11.11 3.33 10.16
C LEU A 312 -11.35 4.78 10.60
N GLU A 313 -10.63 5.75 10.04
CA GLU A 313 -10.90 7.16 10.31
C GLU A 313 -12.29 7.59 9.86
N THR A 314 -12.70 7.26 8.65
CA THR A 314 -14.07 7.56 8.19
C THR A 314 -15.10 6.97 9.16
N ILE A 315 -14.93 5.72 9.57
CA ILE A 315 -15.81 5.05 10.53
C ILE A 315 -15.81 5.77 11.88
N CYS A 316 -14.63 6.04 12.46
CA CYS A 316 -14.52 6.69 13.77
C CYS A 316 -15.11 8.10 13.75
N CYS A 317 -14.87 8.89 12.70
CA CYS A 317 -15.47 10.21 12.52
C CYS A 317 -17.00 10.13 12.47
N ASP A 318 -17.54 9.19 11.69
CA ASP A 318 -18.99 8.98 11.55
C ASP A 318 -19.67 8.46 12.83
N LEU A 319 -18.88 7.85 13.74
CA LEU A 319 -19.29 7.35 15.05
C LEU A 319 -18.92 8.30 16.21
N HIS A 320 -18.24 9.40 15.93
CA HIS A 320 -17.71 10.34 16.94
C HIS A 320 -16.75 9.69 17.96
N ILE A 321 -15.94 8.72 17.52
CA ILE A 321 -14.90 8.08 18.32
C ILE A 321 -13.60 8.87 18.16
N SER A 322 -13.01 9.30 19.28
CA SER A 322 -11.71 9.98 19.29
C SER A 322 -10.57 9.00 19.00
N THR A 323 -9.66 9.38 18.10
CA THR A 323 -8.47 8.59 17.77
C THR A 323 -7.19 9.38 18.04
N ASN A 324 -6.08 8.68 18.24
CA ASN A 324 -4.76 9.26 18.52
C ASN A 324 -3.73 8.93 17.41
N TRP A 325 -4.18 8.61 16.20
CA TRP A 325 -3.28 8.24 15.11
C TRP A 325 -2.41 9.43 14.66
N ASN A 326 -1.10 9.22 14.63
CA ASN A 326 -0.15 10.17 14.10
C ASN A 326 0.03 9.97 12.58
N LYS A 327 -0.85 10.58 11.78
CA LYS A 327 -0.79 10.41 10.31
C LYS A 327 0.44 11.02 9.66
N PHE A 328 0.94 12.09 10.25
CA PHE A 328 2.07 12.86 9.73
C PHE A 328 3.08 13.07 10.87
N PRO A 329 3.85 12.05 11.27
CA PRO A 329 4.93 12.22 12.23
C PRO A 329 5.87 13.34 11.80
N LEU A 330 6.32 14.16 12.74
CA LEU A 330 7.20 15.28 12.42
C LEU A 330 8.53 14.75 11.85
N ALA A 331 8.83 15.19 10.63
CA ALA A 331 10.04 14.84 9.90
C ALA A 331 11.07 15.98 9.96
N SER A 332 12.19 15.75 10.64
CA SER A 332 13.30 16.69 10.74
C SER A 332 14.30 16.45 9.62
N VAL A 333 14.35 17.37 8.67
CA VAL A 333 15.40 17.38 7.66
C VAL A 333 16.66 17.97 8.27
N ILE A 334 17.77 17.26 8.12
CA ILE A 334 19.06 17.62 8.70
C ILE A 334 20.02 17.90 7.55
N LEU A 335 20.50 19.15 7.52
CA LEU A 335 21.53 19.60 6.60
C LEU A 335 22.80 19.95 7.37
N ALA A 336 23.94 19.42 6.93
CA ALA A 336 25.26 19.84 7.37
C ALA A 336 26.07 20.36 6.18
N SER A 337 26.45 21.63 6.21
CA SER A 337 27.10 22.29 5.06
C SER A 337 28.27 23.16 5.48
N LYS A 338 29.33 23.16 4.65
CA LYS A 338 30.43 24.14 4.68
C LYS A 338 30.32 25.19 3.57
N ARG A 339 29.22 25.15 2.79
CA ARG A 339 29.03 25.89 1.53
C ARG A 339 27.82 26.83 1.67
N PRO A 340 27.97 28.02 2.26
CA PRO A 340 26.84 28.92 2.51
C PRO A 340 26.05 29.28 1.26
N ASN A 341 26.70 29.30 0.09
CA ASN A 341 26.06 29.63 -1.19
C ASN A 341 25.01 28.60 -1.66
N TYR A 342 25.02 27.37 -1.14
CA TYR A 342 24.04 26.34 -1.49
C TYR A 342 22.83 26.32 -0.55
N ILE A 343 22.91 26.97 0.62
CA ILE A 343 21.89 26.87 1.67
C ILE A 343 20.56 27.47 1.21
N GLU A 344 20.57 28.62 0.54
CA GLU A 344 19.35 29.27 0.04
C GLU A 344 18.60 28.36 -0.95
N LYS A 345 19.33 27.80 -1.93
CA LYS A 345 18.80 26.82 -2.89
C LYS A 345 18.29 25.54 -2.22
N PHE A 346 18.97 25.08 -1.18
CA PHE A 346 18.50 23.93 -0.41
C PHE A 346 17.20 24.23 0.33
N ILE A 347 17.06 25.42 0.93
CA ILE A 347 15.81 25.82 1.59
C ILE A 347 14.65 25.82 0.58
N GLU A 348 14.85 26.32 -0.64
CA GLU A 348 13.83 26.22 -1.71
C GLU A 348 13.46 24.76 -2.04
N THR A 349 14.44 23.85 -2.02
CA THR A 349 14.22 22.41 -2.24
C THR A 349 13.43 21.78 -1.09
N TYR A 350 13.73 22.18 0.13
CA TYR A 350 13.00 21.78 1.33
C TYR A 350 11.54 22.29 1.32
N GLU A 351 11.32 23.55 0.94
CA GLU A 351 9.97 24.13 0.87
C GLU A 351 9.09 23.46 -0.17
N LYS A 352 9.67 23.02 -1.29
CA LYS A 352 8.97 22.23 -2.31
C LYS A 352 8.58 20.84 -1.84
N GLN A 353 9.11 20.33 -0.72
CA GLN A 353 8.70 19.02 -0.21
C GLN A 353 7.21 19.04 0.13
N THR A 354 6.48 18.04 -0.34
CA THR A 354 5.02 17.93 -0.18
C THR A 354 4.58 17.34 1.16
N TYR A 355 5.52 16.80 1.94
CA TYR A 355 5.22 16.29 3.28
C TYR A 355 4.81 17.44 4.21
N PRO A 356 3.65 17.36 4.89
CA PRO A 356 3.07 18.52 5.56
C PRO A 356 3.73 18.86 6.90
N ASN A 357 4.14 17.85 7.68
CA ASN A 357 4.67 18.05 9.03
C ASN A 357 6.20 17.90 9.05
N LYS A 358 6.91 18.96 8.66
CA LYS A 358 8.37 18.96 8.52
C LYS A 358 9.02 20.19 9.14
N GLU A 359 10.23 19.98 9.63
CA GLU A 359 11.17 21.03 10.04
C GLU A 359 12.54 20.83 9.37
N LEU A 360 13.35 21.88 9.34
CA LEU A 360 14.71 21.87 8.77
C LEU A 360 15.70 22.40 9.80
N ILE A 361 16.74 21.61 10.09
CA ILE A 361 17.87 22.01 10.92
C ILE A 361 19.12 22.05 10.06
N ILE A 362 19.69 23.25 9.97
CA ILE A 362 20.86 23.56 9.16
C ILE A 362 22.04 23.74 10.11
N THR A 363 23.10 22.97 9.92
CA THR A 363 24.40 23.17 10.57
C THR A 363 25.38 23.77 9.56
N LEU A 364 25.66 25.06 9.72
CA LEU A 364 26.70 25.76 8.97
C LEU A 364 28.04 25.55 9.68
N ASN A 365 28.87 24.68 9.11
CA ASN A 365 30.20 24.35 9.60
C ASN A 365 31.26 25.26 8.94
N LYS A 366 31.17 26.56 9.21
CA LYS A 366 32.07 27.58 8.66
C LYS A 366 32.04 28.83 9.55
N ASN A 367 33.22 29.39 9.83
CA ASN A 367 33.33 30.68 10.52
C ASN A 367 33.09 31.84 9.54
N ASP A 368 31.83 32.04 9.13
CA ASP A 368 31.43 33.03 8.14
C ASP A 368 30.19 33.82 8.63
N ILE A 369 30.45 34.88 9.41
CA ILE A 369 29.42 35.67 10.09
C ILE A 369 28.47 36.32 9.10
N ILE A 370 29.01 36.90 8.01
CA ILE A 370 28.22 37.58 6.98
C ILE A 370 27.25 36.60 6.31
N ALA A 371 27.74 35.41 5.96
CA ALA A 371 26.88 34.37 5.40
C ALA A 371 25.80 33.92 6.40
N ALA A 372 26.17 33.73 7.67
CA ALA A 372 25.24 33.32 8.71
C ALA A 372 24.14 34.37 8.96
N GLU A 373 24.48 35.66 9.00
CA GLU A 373 23.50 36.75 9.09
C GLU A 373 22.56 36.79 7.88
N LYS A 374 23.09 36.60 6.66
CA LYS A 374 22.27 36.51 5.45
C LYS A 374 21.26 35.36 5.55
N ILE A 375 21.71 34.18 5.97
CA ILE A 375 20.83 33.00 6.12
C ILE A 375 19.80 33.24 7.23
N ASN A 376 20.20 33.76 8.40
CA ASN A 376 19.28 34.10 9.48
C ASN A 376 18.19 35.08 9.03
N ASN A 377 18.55 36.11 8.28
CA ASN A 377 17.60 37.06 7.71
C ASN A 377 16.64 36.39 6.71
N TYR A 378 17.12 35.42 5.93
CA TYR A 378 16.30 34.67 4.97
C TYR A 378 15.28 33.74 5.65
N ILE A 379 15.63 33.19 6.82
CA ILE A 379 14.76 32.26 7.58
C ILE A 379 13.94 32.93 8.68
N LYS A 380 14.06 34.24 8.89
CA LYS A 380 13.43 34.96 10.02
C LYS A 380 11.91 34.73 10.15
N ASP A 381 11.21 34.55 9.04
CA ASP A 381 9.76 34.35 8.98
C ASP A 381 9.38 32.86 8.84
N LYS A 382 10.37 31.95 8.93
CA LYS A 382 10.21 30.50 8.73
C LYS A 382 10.34 29.77 10.06
N ASN A 383 9.23 29.60 10.77
CA ASN A 383 9.19 29.01 12.11
C ASN A 383 9.67 27.55 12.18
N ASN A 384 9.72 26.84 11.04
CA ASN A 384 10.16 25.45 10.94
C ASN A 384 11.58 25.30 10.38
N VAL A 385 12.37 26.38 10.30
CA VAL A 385 13.77 26.32 9.86
C VAL A 385 14.67 26.89 10.95
N LYS A 386 15.72 26.14 11.31
CA LYS A 386 16.68 26.51 12.36
C LYS A 386 18.10 26.48 11.82
N LEU A 387 18.86 27.54 12.06
CA LEU A 387 20.29 27.62 11.76
C LEU A 387 21.12 27.41 13.04
N LEU A 388 22.09 26.52 12.95
CA LEU A 388 23.12 26.26 13.94
C LEU A 388 24.48 26.58 13.31
N ILE A 389 25.27 27.43 13.96
CA ILE A 389 26.61 27.78 13.49
C ILE A 389 27.60 27.00 14.34
N LEU A 390 28.45 26.20 13.70
CA LEU A 390 29.48 25.41 14.36
C LEU A 390 30.86 25.81 13.87
N HIS A 391 31.84 25.71 14.76
CA HIS A 391 33.24 26.00 14.42
C HIS A 391 33.74 25.02 13.35
N GLN A 392 34.47 25.55 12.35
CA GLN A 392 34.95 24.81 11.17
C GLN A 392 35.82 23.57 11.45
N GLU A 393 36.36 23.44 12.66
CA GLU A 393 37.15 22.28 13.10
C GLU A 393 36.28 21.06 13.45
N ASN A 394 34.96 21.24 13.61
CA ASN A 394 34.05 20.14 13.86
C ASN A 394 33.98 19.23 12.62
N ASN A 395 33.99 17.92 12.84
CA ASN A 395 33.76 16.96 11.76
C ASN A 395 32.26 16.87 11.42
N ILE A 396 31.96 16.29 10.26
CA ILE A 396 30.58 16.11 9.76
C ILE A 396 29.68 15.36 10.76
N GLY A 397 30.22 14.38 11.48
CA GLY A 397 29.49 13.61 12.48
C GLY A 397 29.05 14.48 13.65
N THR A 398 29.90 15.38 14.15
CA THR A 398 29.55 16.35 15.18
C THR A 398 28.45 17.28 14.70
N CYS A 399 28.52 17.77 13.46
CA CYS A 399 27.46 18.60 12.89
C CYS A 399 26.12 17.86 12.84
N LEU A 400 26.10 16.65 12.26
CA LEU A 400 24.89 15.83 12.15
C LEU A 400 24.30 15.50 13.53
N ASN A 401 25.13 15.05 14.49
CA ASN A 401 24.65 14.71 15.83
C ASN A 401 24.10 15.93 16.58
N THR A 402 24.70 17.11 16.40
CA THR A 402 24.19 18.36 16.98
C THR A 402 22.82 18.69 16.39
N ALA A 403 22.66 18.58 15.07
CA ALA A 403 21.37 18.80 14.43
C ALA A 403 20.29 17.79 14.87
N ILE A 404 20.64 16.50 14.96
CA ILE A 404 19.73 15.45 15.47
C ILE A 404 19.30 15.76 16.91
N LYS A 405 20.22 16.23 17.76
CA LYS A 405 19.90 16.60 19.15
C LYS A 405 18.87 17.73 19.21
N GLU A 406 19.00 18.72 18.34
CA GLU A 406 18.10 19.89 18.27
C GLU A 406 16.77 19.62 17.53
N ALA A 407 16.63 18.47 16.85
CA ALA A 407 15.40 18.06 16.16
C ALA A 407 14.25 17.81 17.14
N ASN A 408 13.03 18.17 16.77
CA ASN A 408 11.81 17.84 17.51
C ASN A 408 11.05 16.67 16.88
N GLY A 409 11.44 16.26 15.67
CA GLY A 409 10.79 15.20 14.94
C GLY A 409 11.01 13.81 15.50
N GLU A 410 9.99 12.97 15.31
CA GLU A 410 10.06 11.53 15.53
C GLU A 410 11.02 10.87 14.52
N LEU A 411 11.14 11.46 13.32
CA LEU A 411 11.99 11.01 12.25
C LEU A 411 13.01 12.09 11.89
N TRP A 412 14.24 11.68 11.58
CA TRP A 412 15.27 12.55 11.02
C TRP A 412 15.74 12.05 9.66
N PHE A 413 16.04 12.98 8.75
CA PHE A 413 16.46 12.70 7.37
C PHE A 413 17.68 13.53 7.01
N LYS A 414 18.83 12.88 6.78
CA LYS A 414 20.02 13.59 6.27
C LYS A 414 19.83 13.89 4.78
N MET A 415 19.92 15.17 4.42
CA MET A 415 19.95 15.61 3.02
C MET A 415 21.18 16.50 2.79
N ASP A 416 21.73 16.44 1.57
CA ASP A 416 22.91 17.22 1.17
C ASP A 416 22.54 18.44 0.33
N ASP A 417 23.37 19.47 0.36
CA ASP A 417 23.11 20.76 -0.31
C ASP A 417 23.38 20.76 -1.82
N ASP A 418 24.13 19.76 -2.32
CA ASP A 418 24.50 19.58 -3.73
C ASP A 418 23.75 18.45 -4.43
N ASP A 419 22.83 17.77 -3.73
CA ASP A 419 22.00 16.71 -4.29
C ASP A 419 20.66 17.22 -4.83
N PHE A 420 20.08 16.47 -5.77
CA PHE A 420 18.72 16.71 -6.23
C PHE A 420 17.70 15.88 -5.45
N TYR A 421 16.64 16.54 -4.99
CA TYR A 421 15.51 15.91 -4.31
C TYR A 421 14.22 16.37 -4.95
N GLY A 422 13.41 15.42 -5.45
CA GLY A 422 12.08 15.71 -5.96
C GLY A 422 11.13 16.17 -4.85
N GLU A 423 10.06 16.86 -5.20
CA GLU A 423 9.05 17.41 -4.27
C GLU A 423 8.35 16.36 -3.38
N HIS A 424 8.43 15.09 -3.75
CA HIS A 424 7.84 13.98 -2.99
C HIS A 424 8.86 13.11 -2.27
N TYR A 425 10.13 13.52 -2.27
CA TYR A 425 11.21 12.73 -1.70
C TYR A 425 10.96 12.37 -0.22
N LEU A 426 10.67 13.38 0.59
CA LEU A 426 10.43 13.20 2.02
C LEU A 426 9.17 12.37 2.27
N THR A 427 8.10 12.63 1.51
CA THR A 427 6.85 11.86 1.55
C THR A 427 7.10 10.37 1.28
N ASP A 428 7.86 10.04 0.22
CA ASP A 428 8.18 8.66 -0.11
C ASP A 428 8.99 7.95 0.98
N MET A 429 9.92 8.67 1.61
CA MET A 429 10.76 8.14 2.67
C MET A 429 9.94 7.85 3.95
N VAL A 430 8.99 8.73 4.31
CA VAL A 430 8.07 8.48 5.43
C VAL A 430 7.14 7.29 5.14
N LEU A 431 6.57 7.22 3.93
CA LEU A 431 5.71 6.09 3.53
C LEU A 431 6.47 4.75 3.52
N ALA A 432 7.75 4.76 3.18
CA ALA A 432 8.63 3.59 3.26
C ALA A 432 8.84 3.14 4.72
N TRP A 433 9.11 4.09 5.62
CA TRP A 433 9.25 3.82 7.05
C TRP A 433 7.96 3.25 7.67
N GLN A 434 6.80 3.85 7.38
CA GLN A 434 5.48 3.36 7.84
C GLN A 434 5.18 1.92 7.38
N SER A 435 5.84 1.42 6.34
CA SER A 435 5.66 0.05 5.85
C SER A 435 6.55 -0.98 6.55
N THR A 436 7.52 -0.57 7.37
CA THR A 436 8.59 -1.45 7.88
C THR A 436 8.99 -1.24 9.35
N GLU A 437 8.60 -0.14 9.99
CA GLU A 437 8.91 0.18 11.40
C GLU A 437 10.40 0.01 11.78
N ILE A 438 11.29 0.36 10.86
CA ILE A 438 12.75 0.24 11.04
C ILE A 438 13.35 1.48 11.71
N ASP A 439 14.33 1.25 12.60
CA ASP A 439 14.99 2.32 13.35
C ASP A 439 15.87 3.23 12.50
N VAL A 440 16.57 2.65 11.53
CA VAL A 440 17.48 3.35 10.62
C VAL A 440 17.31 2.78 9.21
N PHE A 441 17.19 3.69 8.25
CA PHE A 441 16.92 3.34 6.86
C PHE A 441 17.54 4.35 5.92
N GLY A 442 17.53 4.06 4.63
CA GLY A 442 18.15 4.95 3.67
C GLY A 442 17.90 4.54 2.25
N LYS A 443 18.32 5.44 1.36
CA LYS A 443 18.25 5.23 -0.09
C LYS A 443 19.67 5.20 -0.65
N PRO A 444 20.07 4.12 -1.34
CA PRO A 444 21.39 4.05 -1.93
C PRO A 444 21.51 5.02 -3.12
N LEU A 445 22.73 5.55 -3.32
CA LEU A 445 23.07 6.33 -4.51
C LEU A 445 22.88 5.45 -5.75
N SER A 446 21.90 5.81 -6.56
CA SER A 446 21.54 5.04 -7.77
C SER A 446 21.87 5.79 -9.05
N TYR A 447 21.89 7.12 -9.00
CA TYR A 447 22.12 7.99 -10.13
C TYR A 447 23.09 9.10 -9.77
N VAL A 448 24.02 9.40 -10.68
CA VAL A 448 25.02 10.47 -10.53
C VAL A 448 24.97 11.36 -11.76
N TYR A 449 24.96 12.67 -11.54
CA TYR A 449 25.04 13.65 -12.62
C TYR A 449 26.45 14.25 -12.66
N PHE A 450 27.07 14.24 -13.84
CA PHE A 450 28.37 14.88 -14.07
C PHE A 450 28.16 16.20 -14.79
N GLU A 451 28.52 17.30 -14.13
CA GLU A 451 28.33 18.66 -14.64
C GLU A 451 29.12 18.92 -15.93
N GLU A 452 30.38 18.44 -15.99
CA GLU A 452 31.27 18.64 -17.15
C GLU A 452 30.72 17.99 -18.43
N GLU A 453 30.04 16.84 -18.28
CA GLU A 453 29.47 16.09 -19.41
C GLU A 453 27.99 16.40 -19.66
N ASN A 454 27.34 17.13 -18.74
CA ASN A 454 25.90 17.37 -18.73
C ASN A 454 25.10 16.06 -18.88
N ALA A 455 25.52 15.00 -18.18
CA ALA A 455 25.00 13.64 -18.33
C ALA A 455 24.72 12.95 -16.99
N THR A 456 23.67 12.13 -16.95
CA THR A 456 23.27 11.32 -15.78
C THR A 456 23.53 9.83 -16.01
N TYR A 457 24.17 9.20 -15.02
CA TYR A 457 24.58 7.80 -15.04
C TYR A 457 23.88 7.00 -13.96
N GLN A 458 23.49 5.75 -14.26
CA GLN A 458 23.12 4.75 -13.24
C GLN A 458 24.36 4.11 -12.65
N MET A 459 24.32 3.90 -11.34
CA MET A 459 25.21 2.95 -10.68
C MET A 459 24.60 1.55 -10.73
N SER A 460 25.35 0.56 -11.25
CA SER A 460 24.99 -0.86 -11.22
C SER A 460 26.20 -1.66 -10.73
N GLY A 461 26.28 -1.90 -9.41
CA GLY A 461 27.46 -2.49 -8.78
C GLY A 461 28.64 -1.50 -8.78
N SER A 462 29.80 -1.92 -9.28
CA SER A 462 30.99 -1.06 -9.46
C SER A 462 31.09 -0.39 -10.84
N ARG A 463 30.02 -0.43 -11.66
CA ARG A 463 30.02 0.11 -13.02
C ARG A 463 28.98 1.21 -13.19
N PHE A 464 29.35 2.26 -13.93
CA PHE A 464 28.43 3.32 -14.35
C PHE A 464 27.86 2.99 -15.74
N ARG A 465 26.55 3.18 -15.94
CA ARG A 465 25.91 3.14 -17.26
C ARG A 465 25.29 4.50 -17.54
N ASN A 466 25.63 5.12 -18.65
CA ASN A 466 24.97 6.35 -19.10
C ASN A 466 23.50 6.02 -19.40
N ILE A 467 22.55 6.78 -18.83
CA ILE A 467 21.13 6.58 -19.10
C ILE A 467 20.56 7.72 -19.93
N ILE A 468 20.81 9.00 -19.58
CA ILE A 468 20.15 10.16 -20.22
C ILE A 468 20.99 11.44 -20.06
N ASN A 469 21.04 12.29 -21.09
CA ASN A 469 21.48 13.71 -21.01
C ASN A 469 20.41 14.60 -20.37
N CYS A 470 19.95 14.27 -19.16
CA CYS A 470 18.90 15.04 -18.48
C CYS A 470 19.13 15.12 -16.97
N GLN A 471 19.00 16.34 -16.42
CA GLN A 471 19.12 16.68 -14.99
C GLN A 471 17.97 16.15 -14.10
N ARG A 472 17.00 15.39 -14.64
CA ARG A 472 15.77 15.03 -13.90
C ARG A 472 15.90 13.86 -12.92
N TYR A 473 17.04 13.18 -12.88
CA TYR A 473 17.22 11.91 -12.15
C TYR A 473 18.33 11.84 -11.08
N PRO A 474 19.05 12.90 -10.66
CA PRO A 474 19.95 12.74 -9.51
C PRO A 474 19.11 12.51 -8.26
N CYS A 475 19.57 11.62 -7.38
CA CYS A 475 19.01 11.47 -6.05
C CYS A 475 20.16 11.21 -5.09
N GLY A 476 20.22 11.99 -4.03
CA GLY A 476 21.21 11.85 -2.98
C GLY A 476 21.14 10.53 -2.23
N ALA A 477 22.29 10.13 -1.69
CA ALA A 477 22.33 9.07 -0.66
C ALA A 477 21.89 9.67 0.67
N THR A 478 20.73 9.21 1.15
CA THR A 478 20.18 9.65 2.43
C THR A 478 20.16 8.50 3.40
N ILE A 479 20.58 8.81 4.62
CA ILE A 479 20.30 8.03 5.82
C ILE A 479 19.25 8.78 6.63
N ALA A 480 18.30 8.02 7.16
CA ALA A 480 17.21 8.48 7.97
C ALA A 480 17.03 7.53 9.15
N GLY A 481 16.35 7.99 10.18
CA GLY A 481 16.06 7.14 11.33
C GLY A 481 15.03 7.73 12.26
N THR A 482 14.66 6.94 13.26
CA THR A 482 13.83 7.38 14.37
C THR A 482 14.69 8.09 15.41
N LYS A 483 14.12 9.10 16.06
CA LYS A 483 14.72 9.74 17.24
C LYS A 483 14.17 9.02 18.48
N LYS A 484 14.96 8.10 19.03
CA LYS A 484 14.66 7.41 20.30
C LYS A 484 15.14 8.20 21.50
#